data_AF-K1N9K0-F1
#
_entry.id   AF-K1N9K0-F1
#
_cell.length_a   1.000
_cell.length_b   1.000
_cell.length_c   1.000
_cell.angle_alpha   90.00
_cell.angle_beta   90.00
_cell.angle_gamma   90.00
#
_symmetry.space_group_name_H-M   'P 1'
#
loop_
_entity.id
_entity.type
_entity.pdbx_description
1 polymer ?
#
loop_
_entity_poly.entity_id
_entity_poly.type
_entity_poly.pdbx_seq_one_letter_code
_entity_poly.pdbx_strand_id
1 'polypeptide(L)' 'MEVTIDAYTYDQLKDYCQRMNEPMSVIATKAIKKYIDASD' A
#
# COMPACT_ATOMS: atom_id res chain seq x y z
N MET A 1 -3.24 12.76 8.12
CA MET A 1 -2.28 11.81 8.73
C MET A 1 -1.34 11.40 7.62
N GLU A 2 -0.04 11.65 7.82
CA GLU A 2 0.98 11.36 6.82
C GLU A 2 1.56 9.97 7.10
N VAL A 3 1.68 9.14 6.05
CA VAL A 3 2.27 7.81 6.14
C VAL A 3 3.61 7.86 5.42
N THR A 4 4.69 7.73 6.18
CA THR A 4 6.05 7.68 5.63
C THR A 4 6.39 6.25 5.23
N ILE A 5 6.87 6.08 4.01
CA ILE A 5 7.27 4.80 3.43
C ILE A 5 8.69 4.97 2.90
N ASP A 6 9.56 3.99 3.12
CA ASP A 6 10.90 4.03 2.55
C ASP A 6 10.86 3.89 1.02
N ALA A 7 11.90 4.36 0.35
CA ALA A 7 11.95 4.42 -1.11
C ALA A 7 11.81 3.04 -1.77
N TYR A 8 12.42 2.00 -1.18
CA TYR A 8 12.37 0.65 -1.74
C TYR A 8 10.96 0.09 -1.67
N THR A 9 10.29 0.20 -0.52
CA THR A 9 8.90 -0.24 -0.36
C THR A 9 7.95 0.59 -1.22
N TYR A 10 8.20 1.90 -1.38
CA TYR A 10 7.42 2.75 -2.28
C TYR A 10 7.49 2.27 -3.74
N ASP A 11 8.68 1.95 -4.24
CA ASP A 11 8.85 1.46 -5.62
C ASP A 11 8.13 0.13 -5.85
N GLN A 12 8.24 -0.80 -4.89
CA GLN A 12 7.49 -2.07 -4.95
C GLN A 12 5.97 -1.85 -4.96
N LEU A 13 5.49 -0.91 -4.14
CA LEU A 13 4.07 -0.56 -4.09
C LEU A 13 3.61 0.07 -5.41
N LYS A 14 4.43 0.95 -6.00
CA LYS A 14 4.16 1.59 -7.30
C LYS A 14 4.03 0.56 -8.41
N ASP A 15 4.99 -0.36 -8.51
CA ASP A 15 4.98 -1.45 -9.50
C ASP A 15 3.76 -2.35 -9.33
N TYR A 16 3.36 -2.62 -8.09
CA TYR A 16 2.13 -3.36 -7.81
C TYR A 16 0.89 -2.59 -8.26
N CYS A 17 0.78 -1.30 -7.96
CA CYS A 17 -0.36 -0.46 -8.36
C CYS A 17 -0.50 -0.40 -9.89
N GLN A 18 0.62 -0.30 -10.62
CA GLN A 18 0.62 -0.34 -12.08
C GLN A 18 0.11 -1.67 -12.62
N ARG A 19 0.55 -2.80 -12.05
CA ARG A 19 0.06 -4.14 -12.46
C ARG A 19 -1.43 -4.34 -12.19
N MET A 20 -1.92 -3.79 -11.08
CA MET A 20 -3.33 -3.89 -10.70
C MET A 20 -4.22 -2.86 -11.41
N ASN A 21 -3.63 -1.88 -12.10
CA ASN A 21 -4.32 -0.73 -12.66
C ASN A 21 -5.23 -0.02 -11.63
N GLU A 22 -4.74 0.10 -10.39
CA GLU A 22 -5.46 0.74 -9.29
C GLU A 22 -4.65 1.91 -8.71
N PRO A 23 -5.31 2.96 -8.17
CA PRO A 23 -4.62 4.05 -7.51
C PRO A 23 -3.86 3.59 -6.25
N MET A 24 -2.69 4.19 -6.04
CA MET A 24 -1.83 3.94 -4.88
C MET A 24 -2.57 4.02 -3.54
N SER A 25 -3.43 5.02 -3.39
CA SER A 25 -4.22 5.24 -2.17
C SER A 25 -5.17 4.07 -1.87
N VAL A 26 -5.75 3.45 -2.89
CA VAL A 26 -6.67 2.32 -2.75
C VAL A 26 -5.89 1.08 -2.29
N ILE A 27 -4.78 0.78 -2.95
CA ILE A 27 -3.93 -0.36 -2.59
C ILE A 27 -3.34 -0.19 -1.19
N ALA A 28 -2.80 1.00 -0.87
CA ALA A 28 -2.26 1.29 0.46
C ALA A 28 -3.33 1.12 1.56
N THR A 29 -4.55 1.62 1.31
CA THR A 29 -5.67 1.46 2.25
C THR A 29 -6.03 -0.02 2.46
N LYS A 30 -6.10 -0.82 1.39
CA LYS A 30 -6.36 -2.26 1.47
C LYS A 30 -5.27 -2.98 2.28
N ALA A 31 -4.00 -2.65 2.04
CA ALA A 31 -2.87 -3.24 2.76
C ALA A 31 -2.90 -2.92 4.26
N ILE A 32 -3.17 -1.65 4.62
CA ILE A 32 -3.28 -1.22 6.02
C ILE A 32 -4.43 -1.95 6.72
N LYS A 33 -5.62 -2.00 6.10
CA LYS A 33 -6.78 -2.72 6.66
C LYS A 33 -6.46 -4.19 6.90
N LYS A 34 -5.90 -4.88 5.90
CA LYS A 34 -5.52 -6.30 6.02
C LYS A 34 -4.53 -6.55 7.16
N TYR A 35 -3.59 -5.64 7.39
CA TYR A 35 -2.64 -5.77 8.50
C TYR A 35 -3.33 -5.60 9.87
N ILE A 36 -4.22 -4.61 10.00
CA ILE A 36 -5.00 -4.37 11.22
C ILE A 36 -5.92 -5.56 11.51
N ASP A 37 -6.68 -6.02 10.51
CA ASP A 37 -7.61 -7.15 10.66
C ASP A 37 -6.89 -8.47 10.97
N ALA A 38 -5.64 -8.62 10.53
CA ALA A 38 -4.81 -9.79 10.86
C ALA A 38 -4.12 -9.70 12.23
N SER A 39 -4.16 -8.52 12.85
CA SER A 39 -3.58 -8.26 14.18
C SER A 39 -4.61 -8.36 15.32
N ASP A 40 -5.90 -8.50 14.97
CA ASP A 40 -7.05 -8.70 15.87
C ASP A 40 -7.43 -10.20 15.93
#